data_AF-A0A8E9SL77-F1
#
_entry.id   AF-A0A8E9SL77-F1
#
_cell.length_a   1.000
_cell.length_b   1.000
_cell.length_c   1.000
_cell.angle_alpha   90.00
_cell.angle_beta   90.00
_cell.angle_gamma   90.00
#
_symmetry.space_group_name_H-M   'P 1'
#
loop_
_entity.id
_entity.type
_entity.pdbx_description
1 polymer ?
#
loop_
_entity_poly.entity_id
_entity_poly.type
_entity_poly.pdbx_seq_one_letter_code
_entity_poly.pdbx_strand_id
1 'polypeptide(L)'
;MDKDFVTSDDFVKLLEEPQEQLSLVIKSHYEIDTLLDRLLTVSINNVDSLEMRRISFILKVDILISLGVIRPDFKKLFNNINMIRNVYAHNPYSIFDSKQAEKSKTILMQIDESRSLVKEFTEPTDILVFVFLNAYIFLETALKNQYRKIQGGVVLNKRIHKVLGTSTPRVSEASIQSYHAEIESNLQEIFPKLFGK
;
A
#
# COMPACT_ATOMS: atom_id res chain seq x y z
N MET A 1 13.10 -7.80 -11.26
CA MET A 1 12.79 -9.08 -10.57
C MET A 1 12.72 -8.79 -9.08
N ASP A 2 11.58 -8.27 -8.61
CA ASP A 2 11.34 -8.03 -7.17
C ASP A 2 10.68 -9.28 -6.59
N LYS A 3 11.49 -10.14 -5.97
CA LYS A 3 11.07 -11.39 -5.34
C LYS A 3 10.23 -11.21 -4.06
N ASP A 4 9.89 -9.97 -3.70
CA ASP A 4 9.38 -9.62 -2.37
C ASP A 4 7.97 -8.98 -2.42
N PHE A 5 7.14 -9.26 -3.43
CA PHE A 5 5.74 -8.82 -3.38
C PHE A 5 4.87 -9.83 -2.65
N VAL A 6 4.49 -9.49 -1.43
CA VAL A 6 3.47 -10.23 -0.69
C VAL A 6 2.11 -9.94 -1.33
N THR A 7 1.40 -10.97 -1.76
CA THR A 7 0.03 -10.77 -2.26
C THR A 7 -0.92 -10.50 -1.08
N SER A 8 -2.13 -9.97 -1.32
CA SER A 8 -3.15 -9.91 -0.26
C SER A 8 -3.41 -11.27 0.39
N ASP A 9 -3.35 -12.36 -0.39
CA ASP A 9 -3.53 -13.72 0.14
C ASP A 9 -2.35 -14.13 1.04
N ASP A 10 -1.13 -13.76 0.69
CA ASP A 10 0.05 -14.04 1.53
C ASP A 10 0.09 -13.15 2.78
N PHE A 11 -0.40 -11.92 2.68
CA PHE A 11 -0.57 -11.05 3.83
C PHE A 11 -1.64 -11.59 4.79
N VAL A 12 -2.76 -12.12 4.26
CA VAL A 12 -3.78 -12.79 5.08
C VAL A 12 -3.18 -14.01 5.78
N LYS A 13 -2.41 -14.86 5.09
CA LYS A 13 -1.71 -15.99 5.74
C LYS A 13 -0.79 -15.51 6.85
N LEU A 14 -0.02 -14.44 6.61
CA LEU A 14 0.82 -13.83 7.64
C LEU A 14 0.03 -13.42 8.88
N LEU A 15 -1.20 -12.91 8.71
CA LEU A 15 -2.06 -12.53 9.84
C LEU A 15 -2.70 -13.75 10.55
N GLU A 16 -2.95 -14.84 9.83
CA GLU A 16 -3.57 -16.07 10.36
C GLU A 16 -2.57 -16.98 11.11
N GLU A 17 -1.27 -16.89 10.78
CA GLU A 17 -0.23 -17.68 11.42
C GLU A 17 -0.17 -17.43 12.94
N PRO A 18 -0.20 -18.48 13.78
CA PRO A 18 -0.01 -18.34 15.21
C PRO A 18 1.37 -17.75 15.51
N GLN A 19 1.40 -16.50 15.96
CA GLN A 19 2.64 -15.80 16.27
C GLN A 19 2.44 -14.82 17.43
N GLU A 20 3.55 -14.45 18.07
CA GLU A 20 3.55 -13.43 19.11
C GLU A 20 3.14 -12.06 18.54
N GLN A 21 2.45 -11.24 19.34
CA GLN A 21 1.95 -9.93 18.90
C GLN A 21 3.07 -9.02 18.38
N LEU A 22 4.27 -9.08 18.96
CA LEU A 22 5.44 -8.36 18.47
C LEU A 22 5.79 -8.76 17.02
N SER A 23 5.86 -10.06 16.74
CA SER A 23 6.15 -10.57 15.39
C SER A 23 5.10 -10.11 14.40
N LEU A 24 3.82 -10.25 14.75
CA LEU A 24 2.70 -9.77 13.93
C LEU A 24 2.85 -8.29 13.60
N VAL A 25 3.04 -7.44 14.61
CA VAL A 25 3.13 -5.98 14.44
C VAL A 25 4.33 -5.57 13.58
N ILE A 26 5.50 -6.17 13.82
CA ILE A 26 6.72 -5.81 13.07
C ILE A 26 6.61 -6.25 11.62
N LYS A 27 6.21 -7.51 11.37
CA LYS A 27 6.07 -8.02 10.00
C LYS A 27 4.97 -7.28 9.25
N SER A 28 3.80 -7.09 9.85
CA SER A 28 2.70 -6.37 9.18
C SER A 28 3.05 -4.92 8.88
N HIS A 29 3.73 -4.21 9.80
CA HIS A 29 4.21 -2.86 9.53
C HIS A 29 5.25 -2.84 8.39
N TYR A 30 6.17 -3.80 8.36
CA TYR A 30 7.19 -3.89 7.31
C TYR A 30 6.56 -4.06 5.91
N GLU A 31 5.56 -4.94 5.79
CA GLU A 31 4.85 -5.15 4.52
C GLU A 31 4.07 -3.90 4.08
N ILE A 32 3.40 -3.21 5.01
CA ILE A 32 2.72 -1.94 4.70
C ILE A 32 3.73 -0.87 4.26
N ASP A 33 4.89 -0.77 4.92
CA ASP A 33 5.93 0.19 4.55
C ASP A 33 6.50 -0.09 3.15
N THR A 34 6.73 -1.37 2.84
CA THR A 34 7.16 -1.83 1.51
C THR A 34 6.13 -1.46 0.44
N LEU A 35 4.83 -1.59 0.76
CA LEU A 35 3.76 -1.23 -0.16
C LEU A 35 3.66 0.29 -0.37
N LEU A 36 3.93 1.10 0.67
CA LEU A 36 4.05 2.56 0.54
C LEU A 36 5.22 2.95 -0.36
N ASP A 37 6.37 2.29 -0.24
CA ASP A 37 7.54 2.55 -1.10
C ASP A 37 7.24 2.28 -2.58
N ARG A 38 6.56 1.16 -2.85
CA ARG A 38 6.10 0.83 -4.21
C ARG A 38 5.12 1.87 -4.73
N LEU A 39 4.15 2.25 -3.90
CA LEU A 39 3.14 3.22 -4.27
C LEU A 39 3.75 4.59 -4.59
N LEU A 40 4.76 5.03 -3.83
CA LEU A 40 5.52 6.25 -4.11
C LEU A 40 6.32 6.12 -5.41
N THR A 41 6.99 4.98 -5.60
CA THR A 41 7.79 4.70 -6.82
C THR A 41 6.95 4.84 -8.09
N VAL A 42 5.71 4.35 -8.06
CA VAL A 42 4.82 4.46 -9.23
C VAL A 42 4.13 5.82 -9.36
N SER A 43 4.04 6.59 -8.27
CA SER A 43 3.30 7.86 -8.23
C SER A 43 4.16 9.08 -8.54
N ILE A 44 5.48 8.99 -8.39
CA ILE A 44 6.41 10.09 -8.60
C ILE A 44 7.25 9.82 -9.86
N ASN A 45 7.34 10.82 -10.73
CA ASN A 45 8.27 10.75 -11.86
C ASN A 45 9.70 10.97 -11.33
N ASN A 46 10.64 10.09 -11.69
CA ASN A 46 12.05 10.17 -11.29
C ASN A 46 12.30 10.02 -9.77
N VAL A 47 11.80 8.92 -9.21
CA VAL A 47 11.93 8.57 -7.78
C VAL A 47 13.38 8.40 -7.33
N ASP A 48 14.31 8.10 -8.24
CA ASP A 48 15.75 7.96 -7.93
C ASP A 48 16.37 9.26 -7.37
N SER A 49 15.71 10.41 -7.58
CA SER A 49 16.10 11.68 -6.95
C SER A 49 15.74 11.78 -5.47
N LEU A 50 14.91 10.87 -4.96
CA LEU A 50 14.49 10.78 -3.56
C LEU A 50 15.18 9.60 -2.89
N GLU A 51 15.84 9.85 -1.76
CA GLU A 51 16.40 8.77 -0.94
C GLU A 51 15.29 8.10 -0.12
N MET A 52 14.49 7.25 -0.80
CA MET A 52 13.30 6.58 -0.25
C MET A 52 13.54 5.89 1.09
N ARG A 53 14.74 5.30 1.27
CA ARG A 53 15.15 4.63 2.52
C ARG A 53 15.20 5.55 3.74
N ARG A 54 15.31 6.87 3.56
CA ARG A 54 15.36 7.86 4.65
C ARG A 54 14.01 8.53 4.92
N ILE A 55 13.01 8.30 4.07
CA ILE A 55 11.68 8.86 4.26
C ILE A 55 10.97 8.06 5.35
N SER A 56 10.52 8.73 6.40
CA SER A 56 9.80 8.06 7.49
C SER A 56 8.43 7.55 7.03
N PHE A 57 7.95 6.47 7.66
CA PHE A 57 6.65 5.86 7.36
C PHE A 57 5.50 6.88 7.24
N ILE A 58 5.38 7.80 8.19
CA ILE A 58 4.32 8.83 8.17
C ILE A 58 4.54 9.86 7.06
N LEU A 59 5.80 10.22 6.77
CA LEU A 59 6.09 11.15 5.68
C LEU A 59 5.74 10.53 4.31
N LYS A 60 5.95 9.22 4.13
CA LYS A 60 5.50 8.49 2.93
C LYS A 60 3.99 8.63 2.73
N VAL A 61 3.21 8.42 3.80
CA VAL A 61 1.75 8.59 3.78
C VAL A 61 1.35 10.02 3.45
N ASP A 62 2.00 11.02 4.05
CA ASP A 62 1.71 12.43 3.80
C ASP A 62 2.00 12.86 2.36
N ILE A 63 3.09 12.36 1.76
CA ILE A 63 3.39 12.59 0.34
C ILE A 63 2.29 11.97 -0.53
N LEU A 64 1.89 10.73 -0.28
CA LEU A 64 0.86 10.03 -1.06
C LEU A 64 -0.53 10.67 -0.93
N ILE A 65 -0.88 11.20 0.24
CA ILE A 65 -2.08 12.02 0.42
C ILE A 65 -1.98 13.30 -0.41
N SER A 66 -0.83 13.98 -0.37
CA SER A 66 -0.60 15.22 -1.11
C SER A 66 -0.66 15.03 -2.62
N LEU A 67 -0.24 13.86 -3.11
CA LEU A 67 -0.35 13.45 -4.52
C LEU A 67 -1.78 13.01 -4.92
N GLY A 68 -2.72 12.96 -3.96
CA GLY A 68 -4.09 12.48 -4.19
C GLY A 68 -4.18 10.97 -4.47
N VAL A 69 -3.14 10.20 -4.09
CA VAL A 69 -3.09 8.74 -4.26
C VAL A 69 -3.81 8.04 -3.12
N ILE A 70 -3.69 8.59 -1.91
CA ILE A 70 -4.34 8.11 -0.68
C ILE A 70 -5.34 9.17 -0.22
N ARG A 71 -6.51 8.73 0.28
CA ARG A 71 -7.51 9.64 0.83
C ARG A 71 -7.05 10.17 2.21
N PRO A 72 -7.27 11.46 2.52
CA PRO A 72 -6.81 12.07 3.78
C PRO A 72 -7.37 11.44 5.06
N ASP A 73 -8.58 10.87 5.01
CA ASP A 73 -9.25 10.25 6.15
C ASP A 73 -8.54 8.99 6.67
N PHE A 74 -7.74 8.33 5.82
CA PHE A 74 -6.91 7.19 6.22
C PHE A 74 -5.65 7.60 7.02
N LYS A 75 -5.30 8.89 7.08
CA LYS A 75 -4.11 9.36 7.83
C LYS A 75 -4.13 8.90 9.30
N LYS A 76 -5.31 8.91 9.93
CA LYS A 76 -5.47 8.47 11.31
C LYS A 76 -5.17 6.98 11.49
N LEU A 77 -5.51 6.14 10.52
CA LEU A 77 -5.21 4.71 10.53
C LEU A 77 -3.69 4.47 10.48
N PHE A 78 -2.98 5.13 9.56
CA PHE A 78 -1.53 4.98 9.46
C PHE A 78 -0.79 5.55 10.68
N ASN A 79 -1.25 6.68 11.24
CA ASN A 79 -0.74 7.18 12.52
C ASN A 79 -0.94 6.17 13.66
N ASN A 80 -2.07 5.48 13.69
CA ASN A 80 -2.35 4.44 14.67
C ASN A 80 -1.41 3.24 14.50
N ILE A 81 -1.21 2.76 13.27
CA ILE A 81 -0.28 1.67 12.95
C ILE A 81 1.14 2.01 13.40
N ASN A 82 1.63 3.21 13.06
CA ASN A 82 2.96 3.66 13.47
C ASN A 82 3.09 3.76 15.00
N MET A 83 2.04 4.24 15.68
CA MET A 83 1.99 4.29 17.14
C MET A 83 2.06 2.88 17.75
N ILE A 84 1.25 1.93 17.25
CA ILE A 84 1.26 0.53 17.71
C ILE A 84 2.67 -0.04 17.56
N ARG A 85 3.29 0.09 16.37
CA ARG A 85 4.66 -0.37 16.15
C ARG A 85 5.65 0.26 17.11
N ASN A 86 5.54 1.56 17.38
CA ASN A 86 6.47 2.25 18.28
C ASN A 86 6.34 1.77 19.74
N VAL A 87 5.15 1.41 20.20
CA VAL A 87 4.96 0.79 21.53
C VAL A 87 5.81 -0.48 21.64
N TYR A 88 5.72 -1.36 20.66
CA TYR A 88 6.51 -2.59 20.61
C TYR A 88 8.02 -2.35 20.41
N ALA A 89 8.39 -1.33 19.64
CA ALA A 89 9.80 -0.96 19.45
C ALA A 89 10.47 -0.45 20.73
N HIS A 90 9.71 0.26 21.59
CA HIS A 90 10.21 0.74 22.88
C HIS A 90 10.16 -0.32 23.97
N ASN A 91 9.14 -1.19 23.95
CA ASN A 91 9.00 -2.29 24.89
C ASN A 91 8.50 -3.55 24.14
N PRO A 92 9.40 -4.50 23.82
CA PRO A 92 9.06 -5.73 23.11
C PRO A 92 8.03 -6.62 23.82
N TYR A 93 7.90 -6.50 25.14
CA TYR A 93 6.94 -7.24 25.97
C TYR A 93 5.60 -6.53 26.16
N SER A 94 5.35 -5.45 25.40
CA SER A 94 4.05 -4.79 25.40
C SER A 94 2.95 -5.71 24.91
N ILE A 95 1.72 -5.41 25.31
CA ILE A 95 0.53 -6.11 24.86
C ILE A 95 -0.40 -5.08 24.22
N PHE A 96 -1.03 -5.49 23.11
CA PHE A 96 -2.12 -4.72 22.52
C PHE A 96 -3.38 -4.92 23.37
N ASP A 97 -3.60 -3.98 24.29
CA ASP A 97 -4.65 -4.04 25.30
C ASP A 97 -5.99 -3.48 24.81
N SER A 98 -7.04 -3.66 25.62
CA SER A 98 -8.40 -3.19 25.31
C SER A 98 -8.45 -1.67 25.09
N LYS A 99 -7.58 -0.89 25.73
CA LYS A 99 -7.53 0.57 25.55
C LYS A 99 -7.01 0.93 24.16
N GLN A 100 -5.96 0.27 23.69
CA GLN A 100 -5.45 0.45 22.33
C GLN A 100 -6.44 -0.09 21.29
N ALA A 101 -7.12 -1.20 21.59
CA ALA A 101 -8.15 -1.76 20.75
C ALA A 101 -9.32 -0.78 20.55
N GLU A 102 -9.85 -0.17 21.62
CA GLU A 102 -10.97 0.77 21.53
C GLU A 102 -10.61 2.03 20.72
N LYS A 103 -9.40 2.55 20.91
CA LYS A 103 -8.88 3.65 20.09
C LYS A 103 -8.81 3.26 18.62
N SER A 104 -8.29 2.08 18.32
CA SER A 104 -8.15 1.57 16.96
C SER A 104 -9.52 1.33 16.30
N LYS A 105 -10.46 0.76 17.05
CA LYS A 105 -11.86 0.57 16.65
C LYS A 105 -12.54 1.89 16.32
N THR A 106 -12.37 2.92 17.16
CA THR A 106 -12.89 4.27 16.91
C THR A 106 -12.35 4.86 15.61
N ILE A 107 -11.06 4.67 15.32
CA ILE A 107 -10.43 5.13 14.08
C ILE A 107 -11.01 4.39 12.87
N LEU A 108 -11.14 3.06 12.97
CA LEU A 108 -11.73 2.23 11.91
C LEU A 108 -13.20 2.57 11.66
N MET A 109 -13.97 2.93 12.68
CA MET A 109 -15.37 3.37 12.52
C MET A 109 -15.51 4.69 11.73
N GLN A 110 -14.46 5.51 11.68
CA GLN A 110 -14.42 6.73 10.87
C GLN A 110 -14.17 6.44 9.38
N ILE A 111 -13.73 5.22 9.04
CA ILE A 111 -13.54 4.75 7.67
C ILE A 111 -14.81 4.01 7.25
N ASP A 112 -15.56 4.58 6.32
CA ASP A 112 -16.91 4.09 5.96
C ASP A 112 -16.90 2.61 5.55
N GLU A 113 -15.89 2.18 4.81
CA GLU A 113 -15.72 0.80 4.32
C GLU A 113 -15.52 -0.22 5.45
N SER A 114 -15.10 0.22 6.63
CA SER A 114 -14.73 -0.64 7.76
C SER A 114 -15.78 -0.65 8.87
N ARG A 115 -16.71 0.30 8.85
CA ARG A 115 -17.59 0.62 9.98
C ARG A 115 -18.52 -0.53 10.38
N SER A 116 -19.08 -1.27 9.43
CA SER A 116 -20.00 -2.37 9.72
C SER A 116 -19.27 -3.55 10.38
N LEU A 117 -18.13 -3.94 9.81
CA LEU A 117 -17.34 -5.09 10.25
C LEU A 117 -16.74 -4.87 11.65
N VAL A 118 -16.18 -3.68 11.92
CA VAL A 118 -15.45 -3.46 13.18
C VAL A 118 -16.35 -3.43 14.41
N LYS A 119 -17.67 -3.20 14.24
CA LYS A 119 -18.61 -3.16 15.36
C LYS A 119 -18.69 -4.50 16.08
N GLU A 120 -18.58 -5.59 15.33
CA GLU A 120 -18.75 -6.95 15.80
C GLU A 120 -17.53 -7.47 16.57
N PHE A 121 -16.36 -6.84 16.41
CA PHE A 121 -15.16 -7.27 17.10
C PHE A 121 -15.17 -6.87 18.58
N THR A 122 -14.99 -7.88 19.43
CA THR A 122 -14.87 -7.76 20.89
C THR A 122 -13.44 -7.99 21.36
N GLU A 123 -12.69 -8.85 20.68
CA GLU A 123 -11.34 -9.20 21.09
C GLU A 123 -10.30 -8.16 20.58
N PRO A 124 -9.37 -7.71 21.44
CA PRO A 124 -8.28 -6.82 21.02
C PRO A 124 -7.45 -7.35 19.85
N THR A 125 -7.23 -8.67 19.81
CA THR A 125 -6.47 -9.32 18.74
C THR A 125 -7.17 -9.21 17.39
N ASP A 126 -8.48 -9.38 17.34
CA ASP A 126 -9.26 -9.24 16.10
C ASP A 126 -9.17 -7.81 15.55
N ILE A 127 -9.27 -6.83 16.46
CA ILE A 127 -9.12 -5.41 16.10
C ILE A 127 -7.71 -5.12 15.59
N LEU A 128 -6.67 -5.68 16.22
CA LEU A 128 -5.28 -5.53 15.79
C LEU A 128 -5.07 -6.08 14.38
N VAL A 129 -5.50 -7.32 14.14
CA VAL A 129 -5.43 -7.97 12.83
C VAL A 129 -6.17 -7.15 11.78
N PHE A 130 -7.38 -6.67 12.11
CA PHE A 130 -8.18 -5.90 11.19
C PHE A 130 -7.59 -4.52 10.87
N VAL A 131 -6.91 -3.85 11.82
CA VAL A 131 -6.17 -2.60 11.55
C VAL A 131 -5.14 -2.81 10.44
N PHE A 132 -4.32 -3.85 10.54
CA PHE A 132 -3.27 -4.13 9.56
C PHE A 132 -3.86 -4.60 8.23
N LEU A 133 -4.84 -5.51 8.25
CA LEU A 133 -5.52 -5.98 7.06
C LEU A 133 -6.16 -4.84 6.26
N ASN A 134 -6.87 -3.95 6.95
CA ASN A 134 -7.57 -2.84 6.31
C ASN A 134 -6.61 -1.87 5.62
N ALA A 135 -5.52 -1.51 6.29
CA ALA A 135 -4.49 -0.67 5.72
C ALA A 135 -3.81 -1.32 4.50
N TYR A 136 -3.52 -2.62 4.59
CA TYR A 136 -2.90 -3.37 3.50
C TYR A 136 -3.78 -3.42 2.25
N ILE A 137 -5.04 -3.87 2.40
CA ILE A 137 -6.00 -3.96 1.29
C ILE A 137 -6.22 -2.58 0.65
N PHE A 138 -6.30 -1.53 1.47
CA PHE A 138 -6.45 -0.17 0.97
C PHE A 138 -5.26 0.26 0.12
N LEU A 139 -4.03 0.08 0.61
CA LEU A 139 -2.82 0.42 -0.15
C LEU A 139 -2.69 -0.43 -1.42
N GLU A 140 -3.03 -1.71 -1.35
CA GLU A 140 -3.00 -2.59 -2.53
C GLU A 140 -4.00 -2.11 -3.58
N THR A 141 -5.18 -1.69 -3.16
CA THR A 141 -6.20 -1.09 -4.03
C THR A 141 -5.72 0.23 -4.63
N ALA A 142 -5.08 1.09 -3.84
CA ALA A 142 -4.49 2.33 -4.32
C ALA A 142 -3.40 2.08 -5.38
N LEU A 143 -2.54 1.07 -5.14
CA LEU A 143 -1.51 0.64 -6.09
C LEU A 143 -2.11 0.14 -7.40
N LYS A 144 -3.11 -0.75 -7.33
CA LYS A 144 -3.85 -1.23 -8.51
C LYS A 144 -4.46 -0.08 -9.31
N ASN A 145 -5.04 0.92 -8.63
CA ASN A 145 -5.63 2.09 -9.27
C ASN A 145 -4.58 2.99 -9.96
N GLN A 146 -3.42 3.20 -9.33
CA GLN A 146 -2.34 3.97 -9.97
C GLN A 146 -1.83 3.30 -11.24
N TYR A 147 -1.65 1.97 -11.20
CA TYR A 147 -1.26 1.25 -12.41
C TYR A 147 -2.29 1.34 -13.52
N ARG A 148 -3.59 1.23 -13.22
CA ARG A 148 -4.66 1.45 -14.20
C ARG A 148 -4.61 2.85 -14.80
N LYS A 149 -4.32 3.87 -14.00
CA LYS A 149 -4.16 5.26 -14.46
C LYS A 149 -2.99 5.40 -15.43
N ILE A 150 -1.84 4.81 -15.09
CA ILE A 150 -0.64 4.79 -15.94
C ILE A 150 -0.95 4.10 -17.28
N GLN A 151 -1.54 2.91 -17.25
CA GLN A 151 -1.90 2.16 -18.45
C GLN A 151 -2.90 2.94 -19.32
N GLY A 152 -3.91 3.56 -18.70
CA GLY A 152 -4.86 4.42 -19.39
C GLY A 152 -4.19 5.58 -20.13
N GLY A 153 -3.18 6.22 -19.51
CA GLY A 153 -2.37 7.25 -20.14
C GLY A 153 -1.57 6.76 -21.34
N VAL A 154 -0.96 5.58 -21.24
CA VAL A 154 -0.23 4.95 -22.37
C VAL A 154 -1.16 4.64 -23.54
N VAL A 155 -2.32 4.05 -23.27
CA VAL A 155 -3.32 3.73 -24.30
C VAL A 155 -3.85 5.00 -24.97
N LEU A 156 -4.13 6.05 -24.19
CA LEU A 156 -4.57 7.34 -24.71
C LEU A 156 -3.51 7.96 -25.63
N ASN A 157 -2.25 8.02 -25.18
CA ASN A 157 -1.14 8.55 -25.99
C ASN A 157 -0.97 7.79 -27.31
N LYS A 158 -1.01 6.45 -27.28
CA LYS A 158 -0.95 5.62 -28.51
C LYS A 158 -2.10 5.96 -29.48
N ARG A 159 -3.32 6.16 -28.97
CA ARG A 159 -4.48 6.52 -29.79
C ARG A 159 -4.35 7.93 -30.37
N ILE A 160 -3.88 8.90 -29.59
CA ILE A 160 -3.64 10.28 -30.03
C ILE A 160 -2.62 10.29 -31.18
N HIS A 161 -1.47 9.63 -31.02
CA HIS A 161 -0.45 9.55 -32.07
C HIS A 161 -0.95 8.90 -33.34
N LYS A 162 -1.73 7.82 -33.21
CA LYS A 162 -2.36 7.14 -34.37
C LYS A 162 -3.30 8.08 -35.14
N VAL A 163 -4.10 8.90 -34.45
CA VAL A 163 -5.04 9.84 -35.09
C VAL A 163 -4.32 11.02 -35.71
N LEU A 164 -3.30 11.56 -35.03
CA LEU A 164 -2.56 12.76 -35.49
C LEU A 164 -1.48 12.46 -36.54
N GLY A 165 -1.23 11.20 -36.88
CA GLY A 165 -0.17 10.81 -37.82
C GLY A 165 1.24 11.18 -37.35
N THR A 166 1.42 11.42 -36.04
CA THR A 166 2.71 11.78 -35.44
C THR A 166 3.40 10.54 -34.90
N SER A 167 4.70 10.41 -35.17
CA SER A 167 5.56 9.44 -34.48
C SER A 167 5.61 9.79 -32.99
N THR A 168 5.64 8.79 -32.10
CA THR A 168 5.79 9.01 -30.66
C THR A 168 7.03 9.87 -30.34
N PRO A 169 6.97 10.79 -29.36
CA PRO A 169 8.07 11.71 -29.08
C PRO A 169 9.30 10.94 -28.53
N ARG A 170 10.49 11.33 -29.02
CA ARG A 170 11.82 10.83 -28.63
C ARG A 170 12.27 11.30 -27.22
N VAL A 171 11.42 11.23 -26.21
CA VAL A 171 11.91 11.25 -24.80
C VAL A 171 12.35 9.82 -24.54
N SER A 172 13.65 9.57 -24.39
CA SER A 172 14.31 8.24 -24.48
C SER A 172 13.35 7.08 -24.20
N GLU A 173 12.63 6.63 -25.26
CA GLU A 173 11.52 5.68 -25.13
C GLU A 173 11.98 4.43 -24.42
N ALA A 174 13.26 4.07 -24.56
CA ALA A 174 13.90 2.97 -23.89
C ALA A 174 13.75 2.99 -22.36
N SER A 175 13.93 4.13 -21.68
CA SER A 175 13.88 4.15 -20.21
C SER A 175 12.45 4.12 -19.67
N ILE A 176 11.53 4.87 -20.29
CA ILE A 176 10.12 4.91 -19.89
C ILE A 176 9.38 3.63 -20.33
N GLN A 177 9.65 3.10 -21.53
CA GLN A 177 9.10 1.81 -21.96
C GLN A 177 9.72 0.64 -21.21
N SER A 178 11.03 0.65 -20.89
CA SER A 178 11.62 -0.38 -20.04
C SER A 178 11.00 -0.35 -18.64
N TYR A 179 10.82 0.84 -18.06
CA TYR A 179 10.15 1.00 -16.76
C TYR A 179 8.69 0.51 -16.81
N HIS A 180 7.93 0.89 -17.84
CA HIS A 180 6.53 0.44 -17.99
C HIS A 180 6.41 -1.04 -18.34
N ALA A 181 7.30 -1.59 -19.15
CA ALA A 181 7.31 -3.01 -19.51
C ALA A 181 7.74 -3.89 -18.33
N GLU A 182 8.71 -3.44 -17.53
CA GLU A 182 9.08 -4.09 -16.28
C GLU A 182 7.91 -4.06 -15.29
N ILE A 183 7.24 -2.92 -15.15
CA ILE A 183 6.02 -2.79 -14.36
C ILE A 183 4.90 -3.73 -14.85
N GLU A 184 4.63 -3.76 -16.15
CA GLU A 184 3.57 -4.59 -16.75
C GLU A 184 3.88 -6.08 -16.60
N SER A 185 5.15 -6.48 -16.76
CA SER A 185 5.61 -7.84 -16.49
C SER A 185 5.42 -8.22 -15.02
N ASN A 186 5.87 -7.37 -14.09
CA ASN A 186 5.70 -7.60 -12.66
C ASN A 186 4.22 -7.70 -12.28
N LEU A 187 3.35 -6.92 -12.91
CA LEU A 187 1.91 -6.94 -12.65
C LEU A 187 1.20 -8.17 -13.22
N GLN A 188 1.62 -8.67 -14.38
CA GLN A 188 1.09 -9.93 -14.92
C GLN A 188 1.49 -11.12 -14.06
N GLU A 189 2.68 -11.08 -13.46
CA GLU A 189 3.14 -12.11 -12.52
C GLU A 189 2.36 -12.05 -11.20
N ILE A 190 2.15 -10.86 -10.66
CA ILE A 190 1.47 -10.65 -9.37
C ILE A 190 -0.07 -10.79 -9.48
N PHE A 191 -0.67 -10.29 -10.56
CA PHE A 191 -2.13 -10.26 -10.75
C PHE A 191 -2.57 -10.82 -12.11
N PRO A 192 -2.29 -12.10 -12.43
CA PRO A 192 -2.55 -12.67 -13.76
C PRO A 192 -4.02 -12.52 -14.22
N LYS A 193 -4.96 -12.69 -13.27
CA LYS A 193 -6.41 -12.57 -13.51
C LYS A 193 -6.86 -11.17 -13.96
N LEU A 194 -6.10 -10.11 -13.65
CA LEU A 194 -6.43 -8.74 -14.09
C LEU A 194 -6.06 -8.49 -15.56
N PHE A 195 -5.19 -9.32 -16.15
CA PHE A 195 -4.68 -9.18 -17.51
C PHE A 195 -5.23 -10.23 -18.48
N GLY A 196 -6.27 -10.98 -18.08
CA GLY A 196 -6.96 -11.94 -18.94
C GLY A 196 -6.16 -13.21 -19.25
N LYS A 197 -5.21 -13.58 -18.38
CA LYS A 197 -4.55 -14.90 -18.38
C LYS A 197 -5.09 -15.76 -17.23
#